data_AF-A0A6C1BXB1-F1
#
_entry.id   AF-A0A6C1BXB1-F1
#
_cell.length_a   1.000
_cell.length_b   1.000
_cell.length_c   1.000
_cell.angle_alpha   90.00
_cell.angle_beta   90.00
_cell.angle_gamma   90.00
#
_symmetry.space_group_name_H-M   'P 1'
#
loop_
_entity.id
_entity.type
_entity.pdbx_description
1 polymer ?
#
loop_
_entity_poly.entity_id
_entity_poly.type
_entity_poly.pdbx_seq_one_letter_code
_entity_poly.pdbx_strand_id
1 'polypeptide(L)'
;MEEQLYAVPFSLVGFFFTNKPVEESIRGDLSPEELEKLQEIISRFLFTEGIQVALYPSVVPPDQAEDAVEELEDMIFGEEEEE
;
A
#
# COMPACT_ATOMS: atom_id res chain seq x y z
N MET A 1 -6.93 -27.05 -10.98
CA MET A 1 -7.13 -26.46 -9.64
C MET A 1 -6.88 -24.99 -9.87
N GLU A 2 -7.91 -24.15 -9.76
CA GLU A 2 -7.69 -22.69 -9.79
C GLU A 2 -6.74 -22.37 -8.64
N GLU A 3 -5.64 -21.67 -8.94
CA GLU A 3 -4.71 -21.22 -7.91
C GLU A 3 -5.45 -20.20 -7.05
N GLN A 4 -5.75 -20.59 -5.83
CA GLN A 4 -6.42 -19.71 -4.88
C GLN A 4 -5.43 -18.61 -4.48
N LEU A 5 -5.71 -17.39 -4.93
CA LEU A 5 -4.96 -16.20 -4.57
C LEU A 5 -5.44 -15.72 -3.19
N TYR A 6 -4.50 -15.31 -2.34
CA TYR A 6 -4.77 -14.77 -1.01
C TYR A 6 -4.19 -13.35 -0.95
N ALA A 7 -4.99 -12.37 -0.58
CA ALA A 7 -4.46 -11.08 -0.17
C ALA A 7 -4.00 -11.18 1.28
N VAL A 8 -2.80 -10.66 1.53
CA VAL A 8 -2.24 -10.62 2.88
C VAL A 8 -1.82 -9.17 3.12
N PRO A 9 -2.46 -8.45 4.07
CA PRO A 9 -2.04 -7.10 4.41
C PRO A 9 -0.64 -7.14 5.02
N PHE A 10 0.20 -6.17 4.64
CA PHE A 10 1.54 -6.02 5.21
C PHE A 10 1.84 -4.53 5.44
N SER A 11 2.72 -4.25 6.40
CA SER A 11 3.11 -2.89 6.78
C SER A 11 4.62 -2.71 6.73
N LEU A 12 5.06 -1.53 6.27
CA LEU A 12 6.45 -1.08 6.34
C LEU A 12 6.55 0.06 7.33
N VAL A 13 7.27 -0.17 8.43
CA VAL A 13 7.48 0.83 9.48
C VAL A 13 8.85 1.46 9.34
N GLY A 14 8.89 2.80 9.24
CA GLY A 14 10.11 3.57 9.14
C GLY A 14 10.05 4.86 9.96
N PHE A 15 11.21 5.46 10.20
CA PHE A 15 11.33 6.77 10.83
C PHE A 15 12.05 7.72 9.89
N PHE A 16 11.61 8.97 9.85
CA PHE A 16 12.33 10.05 9.19
C PHE A 16 12.53 11.20 10.17
N PHE A 17 13.60 11.97 9.98
CA PHE A 17 13.86 13.18 10.75
C PHE A 17 13.49 14.39 9.90
N THR A 18 12.77 15.32 10.50
CA THR A 18 12.41 16.58 9.85
C THR A 18 12.50 17.73 10.85
N ASN A 19 12.79 18.93 10.34
CA ASN A 19 12.67 20.19 11.05
C ASN A 19 11.47 21.02 10.56
N LYS A 20 10.62 20.42 9.73
CA LYS A 20 9.38 21.00 9.18
C LYS A 20 8.15 20.36 9.84
N PRO A 21 6.95 20.97 9.70
CA PRO A 21 5.69 20.28 10.00
C PRO A 21 5.58 18.95 9.25
N VAL A 22 4.90 17.96 9.85
CA VAL A 22 4.78 16.60 9.29
C VAL A 22 4.07 16.64 7.95
N GLU A 23 3.02 17.47 7.85
CA GLU A 23 2.18 17.67 6.68
C GLU A 23 2.98 18.23 5.49
N GLU A 24 4.03 19.02 5.76
CA GLU A 24 4.94 19.55 4.75
C GLU A 24 6.13 18.62 4.46
N SER A 25 6.31 17.58 5.26
CA SER A 25 7.41 16.63 5.15
C SER A 25 7.04 15.43 4.28
N ILE A 26 5.76 15.27 3.94
CA ILE A 26 5.24 14.11 3.23
C ILE A 26 4.61 14.58 1.92
N ARG A 27 4.98 13.91 0.84
CA ARG A 27 4.49 14.23 -0.50
C ARG A 27 3.07 13.67 -0.64
N GLY A 28 2.09 14.54 -0.81
CA GLY A 28 0.67 14.16 -0.97
C GLY A 28 0.23 13.91 -2.41
N ASP A 29 1.07 14.23 -3.40
CA ASP A 29 0.76 14.19 -4.83
C ASP A 29 1.56 13.11 -5.57
N LEU A 30 1.44 11.86 -5.12
CA LEU A 30 1.98 10.71 -5.86
C LEU A 30 1.13 10.43 -7.10
N SER A 31 1.74 10.51 -8.29
CA SER A 31 1.08 10.09 -9.52
C SER A 31 1.00 8.55 -9.61
N PRO A 32 0.05 7.99 -10.40
CA PRO A 32 -0.07 6.55 -10.58
C PRO A 32 1.24 5.87 -11.05
N GLU A 33 1.95 6.47 -12.01
CA GLU A 33 3.22 5.95 -12.52
C GLU A 33 4.33 5.90 -11.45
N GLU A 34 4.33 6.85 -10.51
CA GLU A 34 5.31 6.86 -9.43
C GLU A 34 4.97 5.85 -8.34
N LEU A 35 3.67 5.64 -8.09
CA LEU A 35 3.19 4.60 -7.18
C LEU A 35 3.51 3.19 -7.71
N GLU A 36 3.30 2.95 -9.01
CA GLU A 36 3.67 1.69 -9.67
C GLU A 36 5.17 1.40 -9.53
N LYS A 37 6.03 2.41 -9.75
CA LYS A 37 7.48 2.27 -9.56
C LYS A 37 7.84 1.89 -8.13
N LEU A 38 7.17 2.48 -7.14
CA LEU A 38 7.41 2.18 -5.72
C LEU A 38 6.98 0.74 -5.40
N GLN A 39 5.82 0.31 -5.89
CA GLN A 39 5.32 -1.06 -5.77
C GLN A 39 6.26 -2.08 -6.42
N GLU A 40 6.78 -1.79 -7.61
CA GLU A 40 7.74 -2.65 -8.30
C GLU A 40 9.03 -2.82 -7.48
N ILE A 41 9.55 -1.72 -6.93
CA ILE A 41 10.73 -1.75 -6.04
C ILE A 41 10.44 -2.63 -4.82
N ILE A 42 9.32 -2.41 -4.14
CA ILE A 42 8.97 -3.17 -2.94
C ILE A 42 8.80 -4.66 -3.25
N SER A 43 8.05 -5.00 -4.30
CA SER A 43 7.85 -6.38 -4.77
C SER A 43 9.20 -7.07 -5.01
N ARG A 44 10.10 -6.43 -5.76
CA ARG A 44 11.40 -7.00 -6.13
C ARG A 44 12.36 -7.21 -4.96
N PHE A 45 12.27 -6.41 -3.91
CA PHE A 45 13.21 -6.47 -2.79
C PHE A 45 12.71 -7.27 -1.60
N LEU A 46 11.39 -7.26 -1.34
CA LEU A 46 10.83 -7.86 -0.14
C LEU A 46 10.15 -9.20 -0.38
N PHE A 47 9.74 -9.49 -1.62
CA PHE A 47 8.92 -10.64 -1.94
C PHE A 47 9.60 -11.57 -2.95
N THR A 48 9.19 -12.84 -2.94
CA THR A 48 9.63 -13.83 -3.94
C THR A 48 8.94 -13.60 -5.29
N GLU A 49 9.46 -14.23 -6.35
CA GLU A 49 8.89 -14.13 -7.71
C GLU A 49 7.39 -14.43 -7.74
N GLY A 50 6.65 -13.67 -8.55
CA GLY A 50 5.20 -13.85 -8.77
C GLY A 50 4.30 -13.09 -7.79
N ILE A 51 4.84 -12.37 -6.80
CA ILE A 51 4.05 -11.60 -5.84
C ILE A 51 3.77 -10.18 -6.35
N GLN A 52 2.49 -9.86 -6.50
CA GLN A 52 2.02 -8.52 -6.83
C GLN A 52 1.81 -7.71 -5.54
N VAL A 53 2.20 -6.43 -5.58
CA VAL A 53 2.09 -5.52 -4.45
C VAL A 53 1.26 -4.32 -4.88
N ALA A 54 0.22 -4.02 -4.11
CA ALA A 54 -0.53 -2.77 -4.17
C ALA A 54 -0.24 -1.95 -2.92
N LEU A 55 -0.13 -0.64 -3.07
CA LEU A 55 0.07 0.30 -1.98
C LEU A 55 -0.95 1.42 -2.06
N TYR A 56 -1.50 1.78 -0.90
CA TYR A 56 -2.25 3.00 -0.72
C TYR A 56 -1.38 4.00 0.05
N PRO A 57 -0.92 5.10 -0.58
CA PRO A 57 -0.02 6.04 0.06
C PRO A 57 -0.80 6.93 1.04
N SER A 58 -0.86 6.51 2.30
CA SER A 58 -1.48 7.26 3.39
C SER A 58 -0.54 7.35 4.59
N VAL A 59 -0.53 8.50 5.26
CA VAL A 59 0.08 8.66 6.57
C VAL A 59 -0.97 8.30 7.57
N VAL A 60 -0.92 7.06 8.04
CA VAL A 60 -1.94 6.55 8.92
C VAL A 60 -1.49 6.74 10.37
N PRO A 61 -2.22 7.52 11.18
CA PRO A 61 -2.07 7.48 12.63
C PRO A 61 -2.07 6.02 13.12
N PRO A 62 -1.34 5.68 14.20
CA PRO A 62 -1.26 4.30 14.68
C PRO A 62 -2.63 3.65 14.93
N ASP A 63 -3.62 4.46 15.27
CA ASP A 63 -5.01 4.12 15.54
C ASP A 63 -5.88 3.96 14.28
N GLN A 64 -5.46 4.48 13.12
CA GLN A 64 -6.21 4.41 11.85
C GLN A 64 -5.69 3.33 10.90
N ALA A 65 -4.67 2.56 11.33
CA ALA A 65 -4.06 1.51 10.51
C ALA A 65 -5.04 0.41 10.13
N GLU A 66 -6.08 0.21 10.94
CA GLU A 66 -7.17 -0.74 10.69
C GLU A 66 -8.03 -0.30 9.48
N ASP A 67 -8.46 0.96 9.45
CA ASP A 67 -9.25 1.52 8.35
C ASP A 67 -8.50 1.47 7.00
N ALA A 68 -7.19 1.74 7.02
CA ALA A 68 -6.35 1.67 5.81
C ALA A 68 -6.18 0.24 5.29
N VAL A 69 -6.31 -0.77 6.16
CA VAL A 69 -6.28 -2.19 5.75
C VAL A 69 -7.62 -2.57 5.10
N GLU A 70 -8.74 -2.12 5.65
CA GLU A 70 -10.08 -2.35 5.07
C GLU A 70 -10.19 -1.74 3.66
N GLU A 71 -9.74 -0.49 3.46
CA GLU A 71 -9.73 0.14 2.13
C GLU A 71 -8.85 -0.62 1.12
N LEU A 72 -7.72 -1.18 1.57
CA LEU A 72 -6.84 -1.99 0.71
C LEU A 72 -7.48 -3.32 0.31
N GLU A 73 -8.23 -3.95 1.22
CA GLU A 73 -9.00 -5.15 0.92
C GLU A 73 -10.09 -4.85 -0.13
N ASP A 74 -10.84 -3.76 0.04
CA ASP A 74 -11.84 -3.31 -0.93
C ASP A 74 -11.23 -2.99 -2.31
N MET A 75 -10.04 -2.40 -2.37
CA MET A 75 -9.36 -2.16 -3.65
C MET A 75 -8.92 -3.44 -4.37
N ILE A 76 -8.64 -4.52 -3.62
CA ILE A 76 -8.17 -5.79 -4.18
C ILE A 76 -9.34 -6.71 -4.55
N PHE A 77 -10.46 -6.64 -3.81
CA PHE A 77 -11.59 -7.57 -3.96
C PHE A 77 -12.94 -6.94 -4.32
N GLY A 78 -13.08 -5.61 -4.21
CA GLY A 78 -14.35 -4.89 -4.35
C GLY A 78 -14.85 -4.70 -5.80
N GLU A 79 -14.11 -5.16 -6.81
CA GLU A 79 -14.61 -5.18 -8.20
C GLU A 79 -15.53 -6.39 -8.51
N GLU A 80 -15.79 -7.30 -7.56
CA GLU A 80 -16.58 -8.52 -7.81
C GLU A 80 -18.10 -8.43 -7.51
N GLU A 81 -18.64 -7.28 -7.07
CA GLU A 81 -20.09 -7.14 -6.80
C GLU A 81 -20.77 -6.02 -7.62
N GLU A 82 -20.78 -6.15 -8.95
CA GLU A 82 -21.83 -5.54 -9.79
C GLU A 82 -22.59 -6.63 -10.58
N GLU A 83 -23.57 -7.28 -9.94
CA GLU A 83 -24.75 -7.91 -10.57
C GLU A 83 -26.05 -7.57 -9.84
#